data_AF-A0A1G7E6R7-F1
#
_entry.id   AF-A0A1G7E6R7-F1
#
_cell.length_a   1.000
_cell.length_b   1.000
_cell.length_c   1.000
_cell.angle_alpha   90.00
_cell.angle_beta   90.00
_cell.angle_gamma   90.00
#
_symmetry.space_group_name_H-M   'P 1'
#
loop_
_entity.id
_entity.type
_entity.pdbx_description
1 polymer ?
#
loop_
_entity_poly.entity_id
_entity_poly.type
_entity_poly.pdbx_seq_one_letter_code
_entity_poly.pdbx_strand_id
1 'polypeptide(L)'
;MSRAGTQAAIGAAMGAGGLLPDRMRQGDFFVCDIFDAIPKDDIASMEHPIFSLATRPDPRILDYEHNGARITVTPSVRGLATIHDKDILIFCISQLMAALNAGRQVSRTVHLKAHDLLTATNRETSGDAYRRLREAFERLAGTRITTNIVTGETETTTGFGLIEGWEIVRKTRGGRMVSVAVTLSDWLYRAVLSKSVLTLSRDYFRLRKPLERRIYELARKHCGRQPSWTVSVETLLKKSGSASPRRVFRKMLRDMIEAGHLPDYEMVEEPGDLIRFAPRGGLVESAARPPVLSKQALDEARRLMPGRDVYALEADWRGVWARSGAPRLRKPDAAFLGWVRKRAE
;
A
#
# COMPACT_ATOMS: atom_id res chain seq x y z
N MET A 1 -48.53 53.21 38.49
CA MET A 1 -49.21 54.22 37.67
C MET A 1 -48.33 54.54 36.46
N SER A 2 -48.85 54.32 35.24
CA SER A 2 -48.43 54.90 33.94
C SER A 2 -47.03 54.48 33.43
N ARG A 3 -46.77 53.97 32.21
CA ARG A 3 -47.47 53.85 30.92
C ARG A 3 -46.74 52.73 30.12
N ALA A 4 -47.45 51.84 29.42
CA ALA A 4 -47.52 51.77 27.94
C ALA A 4 -46.18 52.10 27.25
N GLY A 5 -45.53 51.25 26.48
CA GLY A 5 -45.98 50.24 25.51
C GLY A 5 -45.02 50.34 24.32
N THR A 6 -44.71 49.24 23.64
CA THR A 6 -44.42 49.14 22.19
C THR A 6 -43.95 47.72 21.90
N GLN A 7 -44.84 46.94 21.31
CA GLN A 7 -44.50 45.75 20.52
C GLN A 7 -43.64 46.18 19.33
N ALA A 8 -42.47 45.56 19.18
CA ALA A 8 -41.76 45.53 17.91
C ALA A 8 -41.69 44.08 17.46
N ALA A 9 -42.57 43.75 16.51
CA ALA A 9 -42.45 42.57 15.68
C ALA A 9 -41.15 42.66 14.87
N ILE A 10 -40.29 41.65 14.97
CA ILE A 10 -39.24 41.44 13.98
C ILE A 10 -39.69 40.21 13.18
N GLY A 11 -40.22 40.54 12.00
CA GLY A 11 -40.69 39.58 11.02
C GLY A 11 -39.59 38.66 10.54
N ALA A 12 -40.04 37.49 10.11
CA ALA A 12 -39.28 36.50 9.38
C ALA A 12 -38.56 37.14 8.18
N ALA A 13 -37.24 37.02 8.16
CA ALA A 13 -36.47 37.05 6.93
C ALA A 13 -35.90 35.65 6.72
N MET A 14 -36.71 34.78 6.10
CA MET A 14 -36.19 33.57 5.45
C MET A 14 -35.38 34.00 4.23
N GLY A 15 -34.09 34.26 4.46
CA GLY A 15 -33.09 34.35 3.40
C GLY A 15 -32.80 32.95 2.88
N ALA A 16 -33.36 32.64 1.72
CA ALA A 16 -33.02 31.48 0.91
C ALA A 16 -31.53 31.47 0.57
N GLY A 17 -30.89 30.29 0.65
CA GLY A 17 -29.55 30.05 0.12
C GLY A 17 -28.51 29.49 1.11
N GLY A 18 -28.92 29.10 2.31
CA GLY A 18 -28.02 28.47 3.29
C GLY A 18 -27.70 27.02 2.94
N LEU A 19 -26.81 26.80 1.96
CA LEU A 19 -26.11 25.52 1.87
C LEU A 19 -25.49 25.25 3.25
N LEU A 20 -25.65 24.03 3.77
CA LEU A 20 -24.88 23.56 4.91
C LEU A 20 -23.39 23.86 4.64
N PRO A 21 -22.60 24.26 5.65
CA PRO A 21 -21.21 24.62 5.44
C PRO A 21 -20.53 23.50 4.64
N ASP A 22 -19.87 23.89 3.55
CA ASP A 22 -19.14 22.98 2.69
C ASP A 22 -17.96 22.39 3.47
N ARG A 23 -18.21 21.26 4.14
CA ARG A 23 -17.18 20.50 4.87
C ARG A 23 -16.20 19.81 3.91
N MET A 24 -16.44 19.84 2.59
CA MET A 24 -15.53 19.32 1.57
C MET A 24 -14.55 20.39 1.07
N ARG A 25 -14.80 21.69 1.36
CA ARG A 25 -13.86 22.80 1.15
C ARG A 25 -13.11 23.21 2.43
N GLN A 26 -12.60 22.24 3.19
CA GLN A 26 -11.39 22.48 3.98
C GLN A 26 -10.21 21.99 3.15
N GLY A 27 -9.56 22.92 2.46
CA GLY A 27 -8.30 22.66 1.77
C GLY A 27 -7.28 22.04 2.73
N ASP A 28 -6.53 21.07 2.20
CA ASP A 28 -5.40 20.33 2.79
C ASP A 28 -5.67 18.92 3.35
N PHE A 29 -6.91 18.43 3.39
CA PHE A 29 -7.18 17.06 3.88
C PHE A 29 -7.29 16.01 2.76
N PHE A 30 -6.42 14.98 2.80
CA PHE A 30 -6.56 13.82 1.93
C PHE A 30 -7.49 12.78 2.58
N VAL A 31 -8.62 12.48 1.93
CA VAL A 31 -9.61 11.51 2.42
C VAL A 31 -9.56 10.23 1.58
N CYS A 32 -9.42 9.09 2.25
CA CYS A 32 -9.49 7.76 1.66
C CYS A 32 -10.95 7.34 1.43
N ASP A 33 -11.36 7.34 0.17
CA ASP A 33 -12.70 6.99 -0.29
C ASP A 33 -12.71 5.96 -1.43
N ILE A 34 -11.55 5.41 -1.81
CA ILE A 34 -11.46 4.44 -2.91
C ILE A 34 -11.62 3.02 -2.36
N PHE A 35 -12.85 2.52 -2.38
CA PHE A 35 -13.22 1.22 -1.82
C PHE A 35 -12.52 0.01 -2.46
N ASP A 36 -12.04 0.14 -3.70
CA ASP A 36 -11.43 -0.97 -4.47
C ASP A 36 -9.93 -0.84 -4.73
N ALA A 37 -9.24 0.04 -3.98
CA ALA A 37 -7.80 0.22 -4.13
C ALA A 37 -7.07 -1.14 -4.03
N ILE A 38 -6.31 -1.48 -5.08
CA ILE A 38 -5.54 -2.71 -5.10
C ILE A 38 -4.41 -2.57 -4.06
N PRO A 39 -4.19 -3.57 -3.20
CA PRO A 39 -3.15 -3.50 -2.17
C PRO A 39 -1.77 -3.17 -2.75
N LYS A 40 -1.11 -2.18 -2.16
CA LYS A 40 0.23 -1.69 -2.49
C LYS A 40 1.08 -1.61 -1.24
N ASP A 41 2.33 -2.00 -1.35
CA ASP A 41 3.27 -2.01 -0.24
C ASP A 41 4.66 -1.57 -0.68
N ASP A 42 5.44 -0.99 0.25
CA ASP A 42 6.72 -0.37 -0.07
C ASP A 42 7.84 -1.40 -0.23
N ILE A 43 8.72 -1.15 -1.20
CA ILE A 43 9.75 -2.11 -1.60
C ILE A 43 10.78 -2.38 -0.50
N ALA A 44 11.11 -1.38 0.29
CA ALA A 44 12.20 -1.48 1.25
C ALA A 44 11.79 -2.26 2.51
N SER A 45 10.55 -2.11 2.98
CA SER A 45 10.02 -2.92 4.07
C SER A 45 9.74 -4.36 3.68
N MET A 46 9.53 -4.65 2.38
CA MET A 46 9.53 -6.04 1.89
C MET A 46 10.94 -6.66 1.91
N GLU A 47 11.97 -5.88 1.60
CA GLU A 47 13.34 -6.39 1.48
C GLU A 47 13.95 -6.78 2.83
N HIS A 48 13.63 -6.00 3.87
CA HIS A 48 14.29 -6.09 5.18
C HIS A 48 13.30 -6.32 6.33
N PRO A 49 13.71 -7.04 7.40
CA PRO A 49 12.83 -7.38 8.51
C PRO A 49 12.61 -6.19 9.45
N ILE A 50 11.69 -5.31 9.09
CA ILE A 50 11.33 -4.12 9.91
C ILE A 50 10.25 -4.47 10.95
N PHE A 51 9.35 -5.40 10.62
CA PHE A 51 8.20 -5.75 11.44
C PHE A 51 8.42 -7.07 12.19
N SER A 52 7.96 -7.13 13.45
CA SER A 52 8.02 -8.37 14.22
C SER A 52 7.02 -9.40 13.71
N LEU A 53 7.44 -10.67 13.71
CA LEU A 53 6.57 -11.83 13.43
C LEU A 53 5.90 -12.38 14.71
N ALA A 54 6.17 -11.78 15.88
CA ALA A 54 5.57 -12.21 17.14
C ALA A 54 4.08 -11.87 17.20
N THR A 55 3.31 -12.74 17.84
CA THR A 55 1.88 -12.51 18.15
C THR A 55 1.66 -11.91 19.54
N ARG A 56 2.75 -11.70 20.29
CA ARG A 56 2.80 -11.04 21.60
C ARG A 56 3.75 -9.83 21.52
N PRO A 57 3.64 -8.87 22.45
CA PRO A 57 4.56 -7.73 22.47
C PRO A 57 6.02 -8.18 22.45
N ASP A 58 6.78 -7.66 21.50
CA ASP A 58 8.20 -7.96 21.30
C ASP A 58 9.05 -6.75 21.71
N PRO A 59 9.68 -6.76 22.89
CA PRO A 59 10.47 -5.63 23.39
C PRO A 59 11.93 -5.64 22.89
N ARG A 60 12.29 -6.58 22.02
CA ARG A 60 13.66 -6.69 21.52
C ARG A 60 14.00 -5.56 20.55
N ILE A 61 15.23 -5.09 20.61
CA ILE A 61 15.82 -4.26 19.55
C ILE A 61 16.25 -5.22 18.43
N LEU A 62 15.86 -4.93 17.19
CA LEU A 62 16.28 -5.71 16.04
C LEU A 62 17.46 -5.01 15.37
N ASP A 63 18.62 -5.67 15.36
CA ASP A 63 19.77 -5.24 14.57
C ASP A 63 19.92 -6.18 13.38
N TYR A 64 19.92 -5.61 12.19
CA TYR A 64 19.98 -6.33 10.93
C TYR A 64 21.04 -5.72 10.02
N GLU A 65 21.94 -6.58 9.53
CA GLU A 65 22.92 -6.22 8.52
C GLU A 65 22.93 -7.23 7.38
N HIS A 66 22.71 -6.75 6.15
CA HIS A 66 22.79 -7.59 4.95
C HIS A 66 22.98 -6.75 3.70
N ASN A 67 23.90 -7.16 2.83
CA ASN A 67 24.18 -6.51 1.55
C ASN A 67 24.44 -4.99 1.68
N GLY A 68 25.20 -4.58 2.70
CA GLY A 68 25.51 -3.18 2.99
C GLY A 68 24.41 -2.38 3.69
N ALA A 69 23.18 -2.90 3.76
CA ALA A 69 22.11 -2.29 4.54
C ALA A 69 22.25 -2.64 6.02
N ARG A 70 22.33 -1.61 6.87
CA ARG A 70 22.26 -1.69 8.33
C ARG A 70 20.95 -1.08 8.79
N ILE A 71 20.22 -1.80 9.62
CA ILE A 71 18.93 -1.39 10.15
C ILE A 71 18.89 -1.75 11.62
N THR A 72 18.59 -0.76 12.46
CA THR A 72 18.22 -0.97 13.85
C THR A 72 16.77 -0.56 14.03
N VAL A 73 15.95 -1.48 14.54
CA VAL A 73 14.54 -1.23 14.88
C VAL A 73 14.38 -1.25 16.39
N THR A 74 14.06 -0.10 16.97
CA THR A 74 13.88 0.09 18.40
C THR A 74 12.39 0.14 18.74
N PRO A 75 11.90 -0.73 19.65
CA PRO A 75 10.51 -0.70 20.08
C PRO A 75 10.24 0.39 21.13
N SER A 76 8.96 0.68 21.34
CA SER A 76 8.51 1.34 22.57
C SER A 76 8.18 0.31 23.65
N VAL A 77 7.71 0.76 24.81
CA VAL A 77 7.13 -0.11 25.86
C VAL A 77 5.94 -0.95 25.39
N ARG A 78 5.37 -0.64 24.21
CA ARG A 78 4.29 -1.43 23.58
C ARG A 78 4.82 -2.57 22.70
N GLY A 79 6.14 -2.69 22.55
CA GLY A 79 6.81 -3.63 21.65
C GLY A 79 6.89 -3.13 20.21
N LEU A 80 7.62 -3.89 19.38
CA LEU A 80 7.76 -3.64 17.95
C LEU A 80 6.41 -3.69 17.24
N ALA A 81 6.25 -2.86 16.22
CA ALA A 81 5.18 -3.03 15.23
C ALA A 81 5.26 -4.42 14.59
N THR A 82 4.12 -5.09 14.54
CA THR A 82 4.00 -6.44 13.99
C THR A 82 3.72 -6.39 12.48
N ILE A 83 3.98 -7.50 11.79
CA ILE A 83 3.65 -7.62 10.37
C ILE A 83 2.14 -7.44 10.09
N HIS A 84 1.28 -7.68 11.08
CA HIS A 84 -0.13 -7.37 10.98
C HIS A 84 -0.39 -5.88 11.08
N ASP A 85 0.32 -5.14 11.95
CA ASP A 85 0.17 -3.68 12.05
C ASP A 85 0.51 -2.99 10.72
N LYS A 86 1.44 -3.57 9.95
CA LYS A 86 1.79 -3.14 8.59
C LYS A 86 0.58 -3.05 7.66
N ASP A 87 -0.48 -3.84 7.86
CA ASP A 87 -1.70 -3.78 7.04
C ASP A 87 -2.30 -2.36 6.97
N ILE A 88 -2.11 -1.56 8.03
CA ILE A 88 -2.53 -0.15 8.08
C ILE A 88 -1.73 0.68 7.06
N LEU A 89 -0.42 0.46 6.99
CA LEU A 89 0.46 1.14 6.05
C LEU A 89 0.13 0.72 4.62
N ILE A 90 -0.05 -0.59 4.38
CA ILE A 90 -0.47 -1.12 3.08
C ILE A 90 -1.77 -0.45 2.62
N PHE A 91 -2.77 -0.34 3.50
CA PHE A 91 -4.01 0.37 3.18
C PHE A 91 -3.76 1.85 2.82
N CYS A 92 -3.00 2.59 3.64
CA CYS A 92 -2.70 4.01 3.37
C CYS A 92 -1.96 4.20 2.04
N ILE A 93 -0.93 3.40 1.78
CA ILE A 93 -0.16 3.41 0.52
C ILE A 93 -1.08 3.12 -0.67
N SER A 94 -1.98 2.14 -0.54
CA SER A 94 -2.94 1.76 -1.59
C SER A 94 -3.87 2.92 -1.95
N GLN A 95 -4.36 3.65 -0.95
CA GLN A 95 -5.24 4.80 -1.15
C GLN A 95 -4.50 5.97 -1.79
N LEU A 96 -3.29 6.29 -1.32
CA LEU A 96 -2.46 7.35 -1.91
C LEU A 96 -2.11 7.03 -3.37
N MET A 97 -1.72 5.79 -3.67
CA MET A 97 -1.43 5.36 -5.05
C MET A 97 -2.67 5.43 -5.94
N ALA A 98 -3.83 5.02 -5.44
CA ALA A 98 -5.07 5.10 -6.20
C ALA A 98 -5.46 6.56 -6.48
N ALA A 99 -5.26 7.46 -5.51
CA ALA A 99 -5.48 8.89 -5.69
C ALA A 99 -4.50 9.53 -6.69
N LEU A 100 -3.21 9.21 -6.62
CA LEU A 100 -2.20 9.65 -7.59
C LEU A 100 -2.55 9.19 -9.01
N ASN A 101 -2.98 7.93 -9.17
CA ASN A 101 -3.40 7.40 -10.46
C ASN A 101 -4.67 8.07 -11.00
N ALA A 102 -5.54 8.57 -10.11
CA ALA A 102 -6.70 9.38 -10.46
C ALA A 102 -6.37 10.87 -10.68
N GLY A 103 -5.10 11.27 -10.60
CA GLY A 103 -4.68 12.67 -10.76
C GLY A 103 -5.09 13.58 -9.60
N ARG A 104 -5.42 13.02 -8.43
CA ARG A 104 -5.76 13.80 -7.24
C ARG A 104 -4.50 14.27 -6.53
N GLN A 105 -4.58 15.44 -5.90
CA GLN A 105 -3.56 15.87 -4.95
C GLN A 105 -3.58 14.94 -3.73
N VAL A 106 -2.39 14.56 -3.28
CA VAL A 106 -2.21 13.72 -2.09
C VAL A 106 -1.47 14.51 -1.01
N SER A 107 -1.68 14.12 0.24
CA SER A 107 -0.95 14.66 1.39
C SER A 107 -0.41 13.53 2.26
N ARG A 108 0.55 13.87 3.12
CA ARG A 108 1.19 12.92 4.03
C ARG A 108 0.25 12.44 5.14
N THR A 109 -0.74 13.27 5.50
CA THR A 109 -1.76 12.96 6.49
C THR A 109 -2.99 12.39 5.81
N VAL A 110 -3.27 11.13 6.09
CA VAL A 110 -4.31 10.34 5.44
C VAL A 110 -5.51 10.22 6.38
N HIS A 111 -6.68 10.71 5.96
CA HIS A 111 -7.93 10.59 6.70
C HIS A 111 -8.74 9.41 6.18
N LEU A 112 -9.13 8.50 7.07
CA LEU A 112 -9.83 7.27 6.71
C LEU A 112 -10.92 6.92 7.72
N LYS A 113 -11.93 6.17 7.26
CA LYS A 113 -12.90 5.55 8.16
C LYS A 113 -12.30 4.27 8.71
N ALA A 114 -12.31 4.10 10.03
CA ALA A 114 -11.78 2.92 10.68
C ALA A 114 -12.49 1.62 10.23
N HIS A 115 -13.80 1.70 9.99
CA HIS A 115 -14.57 0.58 9.45
C HIS A 115 -14.01 0.11 8.10
N ASP A 116 -13.76 1.04 7.18
CA ASP A 116 -13.31 0.71 5.82
C ASP A 116 -11.90 0.13 5.83
N LEU A 117 -11.01 0.64 6.69
CA LEU A 117 -9.69 0.05 6.93
C LEU A 117 -9.80 -1.39 7.44
N LEU A 118 -10.63 -1.64 8.46
CA LEU A 118 -10.81 -2.99 9.02
C LEU A 118 -11.35 -3.95 7.96
N THR A 119 -12.39 -3.55 7.22
CA THR A 119 -12.98 -4.37 6.16
C THR A 119 -11.97 -4.64 5.03
N ALA A 120 -11.27 -3.61 4.53
CA ALA A 120 -10.31 -3.75 3.43
C ALA A 120 -9.10 -4.62 3.79
N THR A 121 -8.70 -4.63 5.06
CA THR A 121 -7.59 -5.45 5.57
C THR A 121 -8.05 -6.81 6.13
N ASN A 122 -9.29 -7.23 5.80
CA ASN A 122 -9.88 -8.50 6.20
C ASN A 122 -9.86 -8.74 7.73
N ARG A 123 -10.09 -7.68 8.51
CA ARG A 123 -10.21 -7.72 9.97
C ARG A 123 -11.68 -7.74 10.38
N GLU A 124 -11.93 -8.30 11.56
CA GLU A 124 -13.24 -8.18 12.19
C GLU A 124 -13.60 -6.73 12.49
N THR A 125 -14.89 -6.44 12.56
CA THR A 125 -15.43 -5.11 12.89
C THR A 125 -16.09 -5.06 14.26
N SER A 126 -15.59 -5.86 15.21
CA SER A 126 -16.04 -5.91 16.61
C SER A 126 -15.42 -4.78 17.45
N GLY A 127 -15.98 -4.50 18.63
CA GLY A 127 -15.40 -3.51 19.55
C GLY A 127 -13.94 -3.83 19.93
N ASP A 128 -13.62 -5.12 20.06
CA ASP A 128 -12.26 -5.59 20.30
C ASP A 128 -11.31 -5.25 19.15
N ALA A 129 -11.77 -5.36 17.90
CA ALA A 129 -10.97 -5.01 16.73
C ALA A 129 -10.59 -3.53 16.71
N TYR A 130 -11.50 -2.63 17.10
CA TYR A 130 -11.18 -1.20 17.22
C TYR A 130 -10.17 -0.90 18.36
N ARG A 131 -10.24 -1.65 19.47
CA ARG A 131 -9.23 -1.56 20.54
C ARG A 131 -7.85 -2.00 20.04
N ARG A 132 -7.77 -3.16 19.36
CA ARG A 132 -6.53 -3.66 18.74
C ARG A 132 -5.99 -2.74 17.66
N LEU A 133 -6.88 -2.07 16.90
CA LEU A 133 -6.49 -1.07 15.92
C LEU A 133 -5.76 0.11 16.59
N ARG A 134 -6.27 0.60 17.73
CA ARG A 134 -5.55 1.62 18.52
C ARG A 134 -4.18 1.12 18.98
N GLU A 135 -4.09 -0.10 19.47
CA GLU A 135 -2.82 -0.69 19.90
C GLU A 135 -1.82 -0.85 18.74
N ALA A 136 -2.31 -1.15 17.53
CA ALA A 136 -1.50 -1.17 16.33
C ALA A 136 -0.92 0.21 16.01
N PHE A 137 -1.73 1.27 16.11
CA PHE A 137 -1.26 2.64 15.93
C PHE A 137 -0.19 3.05 16.97
N GLU A 138 -0.38 2.68 18.24
CA GLU A 138 0.60 2.92 19.31
C GLU A 138 1.95 2.23 19.02
N ARG A 139 1.91 0.98 18.52
CA ARG A 139 3.15 0.26 18.13
C ARG A 139 3.80 0.87 16.89
N LEU A 140 3.03 1.26 15.88
CA LEU A 140 3.55 1.90 14.66
C LEU A 140 4.21 3.25 14.99
N ALA A 141 3.57 4.09 15.81
CA ALA A 141 4.13 5.38 16.21
C ALA A 141 5.34 5.23 17.14
N GLY A 142 5.33 4.21 18.00
CA GLY A 142 6.41 3.96 18.97
C GLY A 142 7.64 3.26 18.41
N THR A 143 7.54 2.62 17.23
CA THR A 143 8.67 1.91 16.61
C THR A 143 9.57 2.88 15.86
N ARG A 144 10.85 2.96 16.23
CA ARG A 144 11.86 3.77 15.56
C ARG A 144 12.79 2.91 14.72
N ILE A 145 13.14 3.40 13.55
CA ILE A 145 14.04 2.76 12.59
C ILE A 145 15.24 3.69 12.40
N THR A 146 16.44 3.15 12.54
CA THR A 146 17.69 3.80 12.15
C THR A 146 18.30 2.99 11.02
N THR A 147 18.57 3.61 9.87
CA THR A 147 19.13 2.89 8.72
C THR A 147 19.99 3.77 7.82
N ASN A 148 20.94 3.15 7.12
CA ASN A 148 21.68 3.74 5.99
C ASN A 148 21.06 3.43 4.62
N ILE A 149 19.86 2.81 4.57
CA ILE A 149 19.18 2.55 3.29
C ILE A 149 18.89 3.87 2.58
N VAL A 150 19.43 4.00 1.39
CA VAL A 150 19.35 5.22 0.59
C VAL A 150 18.04 5.29 -0.17
N THR A 151 17.37 6.44 -0.07
CA THR A 151 16.30 6.88 -0.97
C THR A 151 16.84 8.04 -1.81
N GLY A 152 17.62 7.76 -2.88
CA GLY A 152 18.28 8.78 -3.70
C GLY A 152 19.75 8.45 -4.05
N GLU A 153 20.60 9.47 -4.15
CA GLU A 153 22.01 9.35 -4.58
C GLU A 153 23.04 9.37 -3.42
N THR A 154 22.65 9.83 -2.22
CA THR A 154 23.58 10.02 -1.09
C THR A 154 23.32 9.04 0.06
N GLU A 155 24.36 8.36 0.54
CA GLU A 155 24.28 7.52 1.75
C GLU A 155 24.12 8.38 3.01
N THR A 156 22.89 8.42 3.54
CA THR A 156 22.57 9.16 4.77
C THR A 156 22.03 8.17 5.81
N THR A 157 22.62 8.18 7.01
CA THR A 157 22.02 7.51 8.18
C THR A 157 20.83 8.31 8.65
N THR A 158 19.63 7.75 8.55
CA THR A 158 18.39 8.41 8.95
C THR A 158 17.67 7.63 10.05
N GLY A 159 17.10 8.37 10.98
CA GLY A 159 16.29 7.84 12.09
C GLY A 159 14.86 8.35 11.99
N PHE A 160 13.87 7.47 11.83
CA PHE A 160 12.47 7.84 11.68
C PHE A 160 11.52 6.80 12.28
N GLY A 161 10.27 7.17 12.54
CA GLY A 161 9.21 6.23 12.95
C GLY A 161 8.48 5.64 11.74
N LEU A 162 7.74 4.53 11.92
CA LEU A 162 6.90 3.98 10.83
C LEU A 162 5.77 4.94 10.43
N ILE A 163 5.19 5.63 11.42
CA ILE A 163 4.30 6.78 11.25
C ILE A 163 4.78 7.91 12.16
N GLU A 164 4.47 9.15 11.80
CA GLU A 164 4.79 10.32 12.65
C GLU A 164 3.69 10.58 13.68
N GLY A 165 2.46 10.21 13.38
CA GLY A 165 1.33 10.45 14.27
C GLY A 165 0.05 9.82 13.78
N TRP A 166 -0.92 9.75 14.68
CA TRP A 166 -2.27 9.30 14.39
C TRP A 166 -3.26 10.02 15.29
N GLU A 167 -4.48 10.20 14.80
CA GLU A 167 -5.58 10.79 15.54
C GLU A 167 -6.82 9.92 15.36
N ILE A 168 -7.55 9.66 16.44
CA ILE A 168 -8.82 8.94 16.41
C ILE A 168 -9.94 9.88 16.84
N VAL A 169 -10.85 10.18 15.90
CA VAL A 169 -12.02 11.03 16.16
C VAL A 169 -13.22 10.16 16.52
N ARG A 170 -13.86 10.49 17.64
CA ARG A 170 -15.10 9.86 18.13
C ARG A 170 -16.21 10.90 18.18
N LYS A 171 -17.45 10.50 17.86
CA LYS A 171 -18.62 11.39 17.93
C LYS A 171 -19.01 11.75 19.37
N THR A 172 -18.75 10.87 20.32
CA THR A 172 -19.04 11.07 21.75
C THR A 172 -17.92 10.46 22.59
N ARG A 173 -17.77 10.89 23.85
CA ARG A 173 -16.84 10.28 24.80
C ARG A 173 -17.25 8.83 25.04
N GLY A 174 -16.40 7.88 24.63
CA GLY A 174 -16.72 6.44 24.64
C GLY A 174 -17.54 5.95 23.43
N GLY A 175 -17.91 6.82 22.50
CA GLY A 175 -18.65 6.47 21.29
C GLY A 175 -17.81 5.74 20.24
N ARG A 176 -18.50 5.27 19.19
CA ARG A 176 -17.89 4.55 18.05
C ARG A 176 -16.79 5.42 17.41
N MET A 177 -15.67 4.79 17.10
CA MET A 177 -14.60 5.37 16.29
C MET A 177 -15.16 5.72 14.90
N VAL A 178 -15.08 6.98 14.51
CA VAL A 178 -15.72 7.47 13.28
C VAL A 178 -14.69 7.68 12.17
N SER A 179 -13.61 8.39 12.48
CA SER A 179 -12.51 8.62 11.54
C SER A 179 -11.17 8.50 12.24
N VAL A 180 -10.16 8.21 11.44
CA VAL A 180 -8.77 8.13 11.85
C VAL A 180 -7.97 9.01 10.90
N ALA A 181 -7.06 9.81 11.42
CA ALA A 181 -6.02 10.46 10.64
C ALA A 181 -4.69 9.75 10.91
N VAL A 182 -3.89 9.51 9.88
CA VAL A 182 -2.56 8.88 9.99
C VAL A 182 -1.56 9.73 9.23
N THR A 183 -0.56 10.25 9.93
CA THR A 183 0.55 10.97 9.31
C THR A 183 1.66 9.98 9.02
N LEU A 184 1.87 9.66 7.74
CA LEU A 184 2.94 8.75 7.33
C LEU A 184 4.31 9.38 7.60
N SER A 185 5.33 8.54 7.77
CA SER A 185 6.70 9.04 7.79
C SER A 185 7.09 9.65 6.45
N ASP A 186 7.96 10.66 6.48
CA ASP A 186 8.51 11.28 5.26
C ASP A 186 9.12 10.22 4.32
N TRP A 187 9.84 9.24 4.89
CA TRP A 187 10.41 8.13 4.13
C TRP A 187 9.34 7.32 3.38
N LEU A 188 8.27 6.89 4.05
CA LEU A 188 7.22 6.10 3.42
C LEU A 188 6.45 6.93 2.38
N TYR A 189 6.17 8.20 2.69
CA TYR A 189 5.51 9.11 1.77
C TYR A 189 6.33 9.34 0.49
N ARG A 190 7.64 9.52 0.61
CA ARG A 190 8.55 9.60 -0.56
C ARG A 190 8.57 8.32 -1.37
N ALA A 191 8.53 7.14 -0.73
CA ALA A 191 8.43 5.86 -1.44
C ALA A 191 7.15 5.79 -2.29
N VAL A 192 6.03 6.31 -1.79
CA VAL A 192 4.77 6.42 -2.56
C VAL A 192 4.93 7.39 -3.74
N LEU A 193 5.43 8.61 -3.51
CA LEU A 193 5.57 9.63 -4.55
C LEU A 193 6.52 9.20 -5.69
N SER A 194 7.60 8.51 -5.34
CA SER A 194 8.57 7.91 -6.28
C SER A 194 8.08 6.61 -6.93
N LYS A 195 6.88 6.13 -6.56
CA LYS A 195 6.29 4.86 -7.03
C LYS A 195 7.17 3.64 -6.72
N SER A 196 7.94 3.69 -5.63
CA SER A 196 8.75 2.59 -5.11
C SER A 196 7.88 1.61 -4.30
N VAL A 197 6.83 1.09 -4.93
CA VAL A 197 5.81 0.23 -4.33
C VAL A 197 5.48 -0.95 -5.24
N LEU A 198 5.10 -2.09 -4.67
CA LEU A 198 4.65 -3.27 -5.40
C LEU A 198 3.18 -3.58 -5.12
N THR A 199 2.50 -4.08 -6.15
CA THR A 199 1.12 -4.59 -6.05
C THR A 199 1.11 -5.93 -5.33
N LEU A 200 0.23 -6.10 -4.35
CA LEU A 200 -0.02 -7.38 -3.70
C LEU A 200 -1.35 -7.99 -4.18
N SER A 201 -1.46 -9.31 -4.01
CA SER A 201 -2.71 -10.05 -4.15
C SER A 201 -3.76 -9.51 -3.18
N ARG A 202 -5.03 -9.53 -3.60
CA ARG A 202 -6.15 -9.29 -2.68
C ARG A 202 -6.23 -10.35 -1.58
N ASP A 203 -5.76 -11.57 -1.85
CA ASP A 203 -5.73 -12.66 -0.88
C ASP A 203 -4.60 -12.50 0.16
N TYR A 204 -3.70 -11.52 0.02
CA TYR A 204 -2.65 -11.24 1.02
C TYR A 204 -3.23 -11.08 2.43
N PHE A 205 -4.31 -10.32 2.57
CA PHE A 205 -4.95 -10.10 3.87
C PHE A 205 -5.65 -11.33 4.46
N ARG A 206 -5.79 -12.42 3.68
CA ARG A 206 -6.32 -13.71 4.15
C ARG A 206 -5.24 -14.61 4.73
N LEU A 207 -3.96 -14.31 4.51
CA LEU A 207 -2.86 -15.00 5.17
C LEU A 207 -2.94 -14.77 6.68
N ARG A 208 -3.12 -15.85 7.44
CA ARG A 208 -3.32 -15.75 8.89
C ARG A 208 -2.00 -15.70 9.65
N LYS A 209 -0.99 -16.47 9.23
CA LYS A 209 0.26 -16.57 10.00
C LYS A 209 1.21 -15.42 9.64
N PRO A 210 1.86 -14.78 10.64
CA PRO A 210 2.85 -13.74 10.40
C PRO A 210 3.95 -14.14 9.42
N LEU A 211 4.47 -15.37 9.55
CA LEU A 211 5.54 -15.85 8.67
C LEU A 211 5.06 -15.99 7.22
N GLU A 212 3.84 -16.48 6.97
CA GLU A 212 3.30 -16.63 5.61
C GLU A 212 3.23 -15.28 4.89
N ARG A 213 2.78 -14.23 5.59
CA ARG A 213 2.78 -12.85 5.07
C ARG A 213 4.19 -12.39 4.72
N ARG A 214 5.14 -12.61 5.62
CA ARG A 214 6.53 -12.20 5.40
C ARG A 214 7.19 -12.93 4.24
N ILE A 215 6.93 -14.23 4.10
CA ILE A 215 7.41 -15.02 2.97
C ILE A 215 6.75 -14.57 1.66
N TYR A 216 5.45 -14.23 1.68
CA TYR A 216 4.78 -13.63 0.52
C TYR A 216 5.46 -12.32 0.09
N GLU A 217 5.77 -11.41 1.02
CA GLU A 217 6.45 -10.15 0.71
C GLU A 217 7.83 -10.37 0.06
N LEU A 218 8.62 -11.30 0.62
CA LEU A 218 9.93 -11.66 0.07
C LEU A 218 9.80 -12.29 -1.31
N ALA A 219 8.88 -13.23 -1.49
CA ALA A 219 8.59 -13.80 -2.81
C ALA A 219 8.14 -12.71 -3.79
N ARG A 220 7.27 -11.79 -3.39
CA ARG A 220 6.80 -10.70 -4.26
C ARG A 220 7.92 -9.77 -4.69
N LYS A 221 8.78 -9.38 -3.75
CA LYS A 221 9.94 -8.52 -3.98
C LYS A 221 10.96 -9.16 -4.92
N HIS A 222 11.27 -10.44 -4.72
CA HIS A 222 12.36 -11.12 -5.43
C HIS A 222 11.91 -11.83 -6.69
N CYS A 223 10.70 -12.38 -6.76
CA CYS A 223 10.20 -13.00 -7.99
C CYS A 223 9.91 -11.98 -9.09
N GLY A 224 9.45 -10.77 -8.75
CA GLY A 224 9.29 -9.62 -9.66
C GLY A 224 9.10 -9.97 -11.14
N ARG A 225 10.16 -9.74 -11.94
CA ARG A 225 10.22 -9.98 -13.40
C ARG A 225 10.90 -11.29 -13.80
N GLN A 226 11.38 -12.08 -12.84
CA GLN A 226 12.08 -13.33 -13.10
C GLN A 226 11.12 -14.53 -13.01
N PRO A 227 11.37 -15.63 -13.76
CA PRO A 227 10.48 -16.79 -13.77
C PRO A 227 10.42 -17.51 -12.42
N SER A 228 11.46 -17.35 -11.60
CA SER A 228 11.53 -17.90 -10.27
C SER A 228 12.62 -17.21 -9.46
N TRP A 229 12.52 -17.30 -8.14
CA TRP A 229 13.56 -16.91 -7.20
C TRP A 229 13.92 -18.11 -6.33
N THR A 230 15.19 -18.51 -6.32
CA THR A 230 15.71 -19.56 -5.43
C THR A 230 16.59 -18.92 -4.37
N VAL A 231 16.40 -19.34 -3.11
CA VAL A 231 17.11 -18.79 -1.95
C VAL A 231 17.42 -19.89 -0.95
N SER A 232 18.56 -19.80 -0.26
CA SER A 232 18.86 -20.73 0.83
C SER A 232 17.93 -20.52 2.02
N VAL A 233 17.62 -21.58 2.75
CA VAL A 233 16.83 -21.49 4.00
C VAL A 233 17.49 -20.55 5.01
N GLU A 234 18.83 -20.48 5.02
CA GLU A 234 19.59 -19.59 5.90
C GLU A 234 19.41 -18.11 5.55
N THR A 235 19.53 -17.76 4.27
CA THR A 235 19.30 -16.39 3.79
C THR A 235 17.83 -16.00 3.97
N LEU A 236 16.89 -16.93 3.72
CA LEU A 236 15.47 -16.69 3.91
C LEU A 236 15.12 -16.45 5.38
N LEU A 237 15.69 -17.24 6.30
CA LEU A 237 15.55 -17.05 7.75
C LEU A 237 16.04 -15.67 8.19
N LYS A 238 17.22 -15.26 7.70
CA LYS A 238 17.80 -13.94 7.97
C LYS A 238 16.89 -12.82 7.46
N LYS A 239 16.46 -12.88 6.19
CA LYS A 239 15.59 -11.88 5.56
C LYS A 239 14.17 -11.82 6.14
N SER A 240 13.67 -12.94 6.67
CA SER A 240 12.35 -12.98 7.29
C SER A 240 12.34 -12.36 8.68
N GLY A 241 13.49 -12.25 9.35
CA GLY A 241 13.57 -11.81 10.75
C GLY A 241 12.92 -12.80 11.73
N SER A 242 12.80 -14.07 11.34
CA SER A 242 12.23 -15.09 12.22
C SER A 242 13.21 -15.43 13.34
N ALA A 243 12.71 -15.47 14.58
CA ALA A 243 13.50 -15.85 15.75
C ALA A 243 13.54 -17.37 15.99
N SER A 244 12.86 -18.17 15.15
CA SER A 244 12.83 -19.63 15.30
C SER A 244 14.19 -20.26 14.96
N PRO A 245 14.60 -21.34 15.65
CA PRO A 245 15.76 -22.12 15.24
C PRO A 245 15.61 -22.62 13.79
N ARG A 246 16.72 -22.66 13.03
CA ARG A 246 16.71 -23.05 11.59
C ARG A 246 15.95 -24.35 11.31
N ARG A 247 16.06 -25.36 12.18
CA ARG A 247 15.31 -26.62 12.05
C ARG A 247 13.79 -26.42 12.11
N VAL A 248 13.32 -25.57 13.02
CA VAL A 248 11.90 -25.25 13.18
C VAL A 248 11.43 -24.41 11.99
N PHE A 249 12.23 -23.42 11.59
CA PHE A 249 11.94 -22.61 10.40
C PHE A 249 11.79 -23.46 9.14
N ARG A 250 12.69 -24.43 8.92
CA ARG A 250 12.57 -25.40 7.82
C ARG A 250 11.26 -26.18 7.88
N LYS A 251 10.87 -26.67 9.06
CA LYS A 251 9.58 -27.33 9.24
C LYS A 251 8.42 -26.41 8.86
N MET A 252 8.44 -25.15 9.30
CA MET A 252 7.39 -24.18 8.97
C MET A 252 7.31 -23.92 7.45
N LEU A 253 8.44 -23.86 6.75
CA LEU A 253 8.46 -23.74 5.29
C LEU A 253 7.86 -24.96 4.60
N ARG A 254 8.17 -26.18 5.07
CA ARG A 254 7.55 -27.41 4.55
C ARG A 254 6.05 -27.46 4.80
N ASP A 255 5.61 -27.07 5.98
CA ASP A 255 4.18 -26.97 6.30
C ASP A 255 3.48 -25.96 5.35
N MET A 256 4.16 -24.87 4.98
CA MET A 256 3.64 -23.90 3.99
C MET A 256 3.61 -24.47 2.56
N ILE A 257 4.64 -25.23 2.17
CA ILE A 257 4.69 -25.92 0.86
C ILE A 257 3.53 -26.91 0.74
N GLU A 258 3.35 -27.76 1.75
CA GLU A 258 2.26 -28.75 1.81
C GLU A 258 0.89 -28.09 1.75
N ALA A 259 0.69 -27.00 2.49
CA ALA A 259 -0.59 -26.30 2.52
C ALA A 259 -0.89 -25.55 1.20
N GLY A 260 0.14 -25.17 0.43
CA GLY A 260 0.01 -24.74 -0.96
C GLY A 260 -0.84 -23.50 -1.21
N HIS A 261 -1.14 -22.69 -0.18
CA HIS A 261 -2.07 -21.56 -0.26
C HIS A 261 -1.41 -20.18 -0.26
N LEU A 262 -0.08 -20.11 -0.49
CA LEU A 262 0.60 -18.82 -0.68
C LEU A 262 0.00 -18.17 -1.95
N PRO A 263 -0.65 -17.00 -1.86
CA PRO A 263 -1.22 -16.34 -3.02
C PRO A 263 -0.13 -16.11 -4.07
N ASP A 264 -0.48 -16.14 -5.35
CA ASP A 264 0.40 -15.78 -6.47
C ASP A 264 1.66 -16.66 -6.66
N TYR A 265 2.05 -17.49 -5.70
CA TYR A 265 3.35 -18.16 -5.67
C TYR A 265 3.24 -19.63 -5.32
N GLU A 266 3.98 -20.44 -6.05
CA GLU A 266 4.29 -21.82 -5.71
C GLU A 266 5.62 -21.86 -4.98
N MET A 267 5.71 -22.71 -3.96
CA MET A 267 6.92 -22.95 -3.17
C MET A 267 7.35 -24.39 -3.36
N VAL A 268 8.63 -24.60 -3.66
CA VAL A 268 9.22 -25.94 -3.81
C VAL A 268 10.52 -25.99 -3.03
N GLU A 269 10.73 -27.07 -2.28
CA GLU A 269 12.02 -27.38 -1.66
C GLU A 269 12.92 -28.03 -2.73
N GLU A 270 14.09 -27.43 -2.96
CA GLU A 270 15.11 -27.94 -3.88
C GLU A 270 16.28 -28.55 -3.10
N PRO A 271 17.04 -29.49 -3.70
CA PRO A 271 18.26 -30.02 -3.09
C PRO A 271 19.23 -28.90 -2.65
N GLY A 272 19.94 -29.10 -1.54
CA GLY A 272 20.91 -28.13 -1.03
C GLY A 272 20.36 -27.11 -0.03
N ASP A 273 19.25 -27.41 0.64
CA ASP A 273 18.59 -26.51 1.62
C ASP A 273 18.15 -25.19 0.97
N LEU A 274 17.58 -25.32 -0.23
CA LEU A 274 17.10 -24.22 -1.07
C LEU A 274 15.57 -24.26 -1.15
N ILE A 275 14.97 -23.07 -1.20
CA ILE A 275 13.54 -22.90 -1.48
C ILE A 275 13.41 -22.10 -2.77
N ARG A 276 12.68 -22.65 -3.72
CA ARG A 276 12.31 -21.97 -4.96
C ARG A 276 10.89 -21.45 -4.87
N PHE A 277 10.74 -20.18 -5.21
CA PHE A 277 9.47 -19.51 -5.42
C PHE A 277 9.25 -19.31 -6.92
N ALA A 278 8.09 -19.70 -7.43
CA ALA A 278 7.70 -19.47 -8.82
C ALA A 278 6.32 -18.81 -8.87
N PRO A 279 6.09 -17.78 -9.71
CA PRO A 279 4.77 -17.19 -9.83
C PRO A 279 3.77 -18.18 -10.44
N ARG A 280 2.61 -18.37 -9.81
CA ARG A 280 1.49 -19.18 -10.33
C ARG A 280 0.88 -18.48 -11.54
N GLY A 281 0.96 -19.07 -12.73
CA GLY A 281 0.18 -18.62 -13.89
C GLY A 281 0.43 -17.18 -14.36
N GLY A 282 1.66 -16.84 -14.75
CA GLY A 282 1.94 -15.63 -15.54
C GLY A 282 2.13 -14.33 -14.75
N LEU A 283 2.34 -14.43 -13.43
CA LEU A 283 2.76 -13.34 -12.54
C LEU A 283 4.23 -12.93 -12.67
N VAL A 284 4.93 -13.45 -13.70
CA VAL A 284 6.08 -12.71 -14.20
C VAL A 284 5.53 -11.32 -14.50
N GLU A 285 6.05 -10.28 -13.85
CA GLU A 285 6.09 -8.97 -14.47
C GLU A 285 6.95 -9.13 -15.72
N SER A 286 6.41 -9.82 -16.73
CA SER A 286 6.88 -9.75 -18.09
C SER A 286 7.00 -8.26 -18.28
N ALA A 287 8.19 -7.79 -18.67
CA ALA A 287 8.28 -6.51 -19.34
C ALA A 287 7.20 -6.57 -20.40
N ALA A 288 6.02 -6.01 -20.10
CA ALA A 288 4.84 -6.36 -20.84
C ALA A 288 5.18 -5.86 -22.23
N ARG A 289 5.35 -6.81 -23.17
CA ARG A 289 5.85 -6.47 -24.48
C ARG A 289 4.89 -5.39 -24.99
N PRO A 290 5.39 -4.19 -25.36
CA PRO A 290 4.50 -3.11 -25.70
C PRO A 290 3.45 -3.63 -26.69
N PRO A 291 2.16 -3.33 -26.48
CA PRO A 291 1.11 -3.91 -27.31
C PRO A 291 1.45 -3.62 -28.78
N VAL A 292 1.51 -4.68 -29.58
CA VAL A 292 1.79 -4.55 -31.01
C VAL A 292 0.49 -4.11 -31.67
N LEU A 293 0.56 -2.99 -32.38
CA LEU A 293 -0.56 -2.44 -33.13
C LEU A 293 -0.51 -2.95 -34.56
N SER A 294 -1.66 -3.27 -35.14
CA SER A 294 -1.73 -3.60 -36.55
C SER A 294 -1.49 -2.37 -37.43
N LYS A 295 -1.02 -2.59 -38.67
CA LYS A 295 -0.91 -1.51 -39.67
C LYS A 295 -2.25 -0.81 -39.90
N GLN A 296 -3.35 -1.57 -39.87
CA GLN A 296 -4.72 -1.04 -40.00
C GLN A 296 -5.07 -0.07 -38.87
N ALA A 297 -4.69 -0.38 -37.63
CA ALA A 297 -4.93 0.52 -36.50
C ALA A 297 -4.10 1.82 -36.59
N LEU A 298 -2.87 1.75 -37.09
CA LEU A 298 -2.05 2.95 -37.34
C LEU A 298 -2.63 3.79 -38.48
N ASP A 299 -3.09 3.17 -39.57
CA ASP A 299 -3.70 3.88 -40.69
C ASP A 299 -5.01 4.58 -40.28
N GLU A 300 -5.81 3.93 -39.42
CA GLU A 300 -7.03 4.53 -38.88
C GLU A 300 -6.72 5.69 -37.91
N ALA A 301 -5.68 5.57 -37.08
CA ALA A 301 -5.24 6.67 -36.22
C ALA A 301 -4.78 7.90 -37.03
N ARG A 302 -4.14 7.72 -38.20
CA ARG A 302 -3.79 8.82 -39.12
C ARG A 302 -5.03 9.56 -39.65
N ARG A 303 -6.14 8.84 -39.88
CA ARG A 303 -7.41 9.46 -40.31
C ARG A 303 -8.09 10.22 -39.18
N LEU A 304 -8.01 9.70 -37.96
CA LEU A 304 -8.60 10.33 -36.76
C LEU A 304 -7.86 11.61 -36.34
N MET A 305 -6.55 11.71 -36.58
CA MET A 305 -5.76 12.91 -36.27
C MET A 305 -4.83 13.29 -37.43
N PRO A 306 -5.36 13.90 -38.51
CA PRO A 306 -4.55 14.32 -39.66
C PRO A 306 -3.43 15.28 -39.25
N GLY A 307 -2.22 15.07 -39.77
CA GLY A 307 -1.06 15.93 -39.51
C GLY A 307 -0.25 15.60 -38.25
N ARG A 308 -0.67 14.64 -37.41
CA ARG A 308 0.12 14.14 -36.27
C ARG A 308 0.93 12.91 -36.67
N ASP A 309 2.14 12.79 -36.13
CA ASP A 309 2.96 11.58 -36.28
C ASP A 309 2.31 10.41 -35.52
N VAL A 310 1.91 9.38 -36.26
CA VAL A 310 1.24 8.20 -35.73
C VAL A 310 2.15 7.37 -34.82
N TYR A 311 3.46 7.36 -35.07
CA TYR A 311 4.42 6.62 -34.25
C TYR A 311 4.67 7.35 -32.92
N ALA A 312 4.59 8.69 -32.92
CA ALA A 312 4.60 9.47 -31.69
C ALA A 312 3.32 9.20 -30.85
N LEU A 313 2.14 9.14 -31.48
CA LEU A 313 0.88 8.77 -30.80
C LEU A 313 0.93 7.35 -30.23
N GLU A 314 1.49 6.40 -30.97
CA GLU A 314 1.73 5.03 -30.49
C GLU A 314 2.66 5.00 -29.28
N ALA A 315 3.78 5.75 -29.33
CA ALA A 315 4.73 5.85 -28.22
C ALA A 315 4.09 6.46 -26.96
N ASP A 316 3.32 7.54 -27.12
CA ASP A 316 2.60 8.19 -26.03
C ASP A 316 1.57 7.26 -25.38
N TRP A 317 0.80 6.54 -26.21
CA TRP A 317 -0.18 5.58 -25.73
C TRP A 317 0.48 4.43 -24.96
N ARG A 318 1.58 3.88 -25.49
CA ARG A 318 2.39 2.87 -24.79
C ARG A 318 2.95 3.39 -23.48
N GLY A 319 3.36 4.66 -23.44
CA GLY A 319 3.79 5.33 -22.20
C GLY A 319 2.65 5.41 -21.17
N VAL A 320 1.44 5.77 -21.58
CA VAL A 320 0.25 5.77 -20.70
C VAL A 320 -0.07 4.36 -20.20
N TRP A 321 -0.06 3.37 -21.10
CA TRP A 321 -0.31 1.98 -20.77
C TRP A 321 0.72 1.43 -19.77
N ALA A 322 2.01 1.68 -20.00
CA ALA A 322 3.08 1.28 -19.08
C ALA A 322 2.92 1.93 -17.70
N ARG A 323 2.63 3.23 -17.65
CA ARG A 323 2.39 3.97 -16.39
C ARG A 323 1.14 3.49 -15.65
N SER A 324 0.16 2.94 -16.35
CA SER A 324 -1.06 2.36 -15.75
C SER A 324 -0.86 0.97 -15.15
N GLY A 325 0.39 0.50 -15.07
CA GLY A 325 0.74 -0.83 -14.55
C GLY A 325 0.68 -1.93 -15.61
N ALA A 326 0.76 -1.55 -16.89
CA ALA A 326 0.79 -2.45 -18.04
C ALA A 326 -0.30 -3.55 -18.01
N PRO A 327 -1.59 -3.17 -17.87
CA PRO A 327 -2.68 -4.15 -17.80
C PRO A 327 -2.74 -4.97 -19.09
N ARG A 328 -3.04 -6.27 -18.97
CA ARG A 328 -3.17 -7.16 -20.14
C ARG A 328 -4.32 -6.70 -21.04
N LEU A 329 -4.01 -6.31 -22.27
CA LEU A 329 -4.99 -5.92 -23.28
C LEU A 329 -5.40 -7.12 -24.14
N ARG A 330 -6.71 -7.45 -24.16
CA ARG A 330 -7.26 -8.47 -25.08
C ARG A 330 -7.42 -7.95 -26.51
N LYS A 331 -7.63 -6.64 -26.68
CA LYS A 331 -7.80 -5.96 -27.98
C LYS A 331 -6.96 -4.66 -28.03
N PRO A 332 -5.64 -4.75 -28.28
CA PRO A 332 -4.74 -3.58 -28.32
C PRO A 332 -5.18 -2.47 -29.27
N ASP A 333 -5.54 -2.82 -30.50
CA ASP A 333 -5.96 -1.88 -31.54
C ASP A 333 -7.18 -1.05 -31.12
N ALA A 334 -8.21 -1.69 -30.56
CA ALA A 334 -9.42 -1.01 -30.10
C ALA A 334 -9.14 -0.05 -28.93
N ALA A 335 -8.25 -0.45 -28.01
CA ALA A 335 -7.83 0.37 -26.88
C ALA A 335 -7.02 1.60 -27.33
N PHE A 336 -6.12 1.43 -28.30
CA PHE A 336 -5.37 2.53 -28.92
C PHE A 336 -6.29 3.49 -29.67
N LEU A 337 -7.16 3.01 -30.55
CA LEU A 337 -8.09 3.87 -31.30
C LEU A 337 -9.11 4.58 -30.40
N GLY A 338 -9.56 3.93 -29.32
CA GLY A 338 -10.37 4.57 -28.29
C GLY A 338 -9.64 5.71 -27.58
N TRP A 339 -8.35 5.54 -27.32
CA TRP A 339 -7.48 6.56 -26.71
C TRP A 339 -7.15 7.72 -27.67
N VAL A 340 -7.03 7.45 -28.97
CA VAL A 340 -6.85 8.48 -30.01
C VAL A 340 -8.12 9.31 -30.18
N ARG A 341 -9.31 8.67 -30.27
CA ARG A 341 -10.59 9.38 -30.41
C ARG A 341 -10.83 10.41 -29.29
N LYS A 342 -10.56 10.03 -28.04
CA LYS A 342 -10.66 10.92 -26.86
C LYS A 342 -9.74 12.15 -26.90
N ARG A 343 -8.77 12.20 -27.81
CA ARG A 343 -7.87 13.36 -28.01
C ARG A 343 -8.13 14.10 -29.32
N ALA A 344 -8.95 13.52 -30.20
CA ALA A 344 -9.39 14.16 -31.43
C ALA A 344 -10.65 15.01 -31.20
N GLU A 345 -11.45 14.67 -30.17
CA GLU A 345 -12.40 15.56 -29.49
C GLU A 345 -11.65 16.64 -28.71
#